data_AF-A0A382TNH3-F1
#
_entry.id   AF-A0A382TNH3-F1
#
_cell.length_a   1.000
_cell.length_b   1.000
_cell.length_c   1.000
_cell.angle_alpha   90.00
_cell.angle_beta   90.00
_cell.angle_gamma   90.00
#
_symmetry.space_group_name_H-M   'P 1'
#
loop_
_entity.id
_entity.type
_entity.pdbx_description
1 polymer ?
#
loop_
_entity_poly.entity_id
_entity_poly.type
_entity_poly.pdbx_seq_one_letter_code
_entity_poly.pdbx_strand_id
1 'polypeptide(L)'
;MAKARAAKKPPTYKNIHEDVKALPDDNTLSVKNVKGWEKHNKERVKELKYKIRRMDKGKEKTLFEREVENRETFLANIVRYFDTSVWLDLFYGKDQQHKARYRTIAYAYDDEGFIKTSQDG
;
A
#
# COMPACT_ATOMS: atom_id res chain seq x y z
N MET A 1 8.33 19.19 -22.34
CA MET A 1 8.96 19.06 -21.01
C MET A 1 8.88 17.63 -20.42
N ALA A 2 8.89 16.56 -21.24
CA ALA A 2 8.79 15.17 -20.76
C ALA A 2 10.15 14.43 -20.67
N LYS A 3 11.23 14.98 -21.22
CA LYS A 3 12.53 14.28 -21.36
C LYS A 3 13.57 14.55 -20.26
N ALA A 4 13.25 15.33 -19.23
CA ALA A 4 14.22 15.70 -18.18
C ALA A 4 14.14 14.85 -16.90
N ARG A 5 13.26 13.83 -16.83
CA ARG A 5 13.18 12.88 -15.69
C ARG A 5 13.82 11.52 -15.98
N ALA A 6 14.36 11.31 -17.18
CA ALA A 6 14.97 10.03 -17.57
C ALA A 6 16.44 9.88 -17.12
N ALA A 7 17.04 10.91 -16.50
CA ALA A 7 18.48 10.93 -16.19
C ALA A 7 18.82 11.14 -14.70
N LYS A 8 17.84 11.05 -13.79
CA LYS A 8 18.18 10.94 -12.36
C LYS A 8 18.43 9.47 -12.07
N LYS A 9 19.67 9.14 -11.70
CA LYS A 9 20.00 7.82 -11.14
C LYS A 9 18.92 7.49 -10.10
N PRO A 10 18.22 6.35 -10.22
CA PRO A 10 17.21 5.99 -9.25
C PRO A 10 17.86 6.04 -7.86
N PRO A 11 17.19 6.62 -6.85
CA PRO A 11 17.73 6.66 -5.50
C PRO A 11 18.10 5.24 -5.07
N THR A 12 19.32 5.03 -4.60
CA THR A 12 19.75 3.72 -4.12
C THR A 12 19.14 3.47 -2.75
N TYR A 13 18.06 2.68 -2.72
CA TYR A 13 17.45 2.25 -1.46
C TYR A 13 18.13 0.96 -0.99
N LYS A 14 18.84 1.04 0.14
CA LYS A 14 19.50 -0.13 0.74
C LYS A 14 18.48 -1.18 1.24
N ASN A 15 17.29 -0.75 1.65
CA ASN A 15 16.29 -1.59 2.32
C ASN A 15 15.01 -1.75 1.45
N ILE A 16 15.17 -2.05 0.16
CA ILE A 16 14.04 -2.43 -0.71
C ILE A 16 14.38 -3.75 -1.39
N HIS A 17 13.45 -4.71 -1.32
CA HIS A 17 13.52 -6.03 -1.94
C HIS A 17 13.76 -5.92 -3.45
N GLU A 18 14.55 -6.84 -4.00
CA GLU A 18 15.02 -6.79 -5.38
C GLU A 18 13.86 -6.81 -6.39
N ASP A 19 12.85 -7.66 -6.17
CA ASP A 19 11.64 -7.70 -7.01
C ASP A 19 10.93 -6.35 -7.10
N VAL A 20 10.85 -5.62 -5.99
CA VAL A 20 10.19 -4.30 -5.96
C VAL A 20 11.03 -3.27 -6.71
N LYS A 21 12.37 -3.35 -6.60
CA LYS A 21 13.29 -2.48 -7.37
C LYS A 21 13.22 -2.75 -8.87
N ALA A 22 12.94 -3.99 -9.27
CA ALA A 22 12.84 -4.40 -10.67
C ALA A 22 11.52 -3.96 -11.32
N LEU A 23 10.51 -3.57 -10.54
CA LEU A 23 9.24 -3.10 -11.09
C LEU A 23 9.41 -1.81 -11.92
N PRO A 24 8.73 -1.71 -13.07
CA PRO A 24 8.74 -0.48 -13.85
C PRO A 24 7.98 0.64 -13.13
N ASP A 25 8.33 1.89 -13.45
CA ASP A 25 7.79 3.09 -12.80
C ASP A 25 6.27 3.25 -12.92
N ASP A 26 5.66 2.66 -13.95
CA ASP A 26 4.22 2.65 -14.24
C ASP A 26 3.46 1.56 -13.47
N ASN A 27 4.16 0.56 -12.91
CA ASN A 27 3.54 -0.44 -12.05
C ASN A 27 2.89 0.26 -10.84
N THR A 28 1.68 -0.17 -10.50
CA THR A 28 0.92 0.38 -9.37
C THR A 28 1.71 0.35 -8.06
N LEU A 29 2.42 -0.75 -7.78
CA LEU A 29 3.23 -0.94 -6.57
C LEU A 29 4.71 -0.66 -6.80
N SER A 30 5.06 0.10 -7.85
CA SER A 30 6.44 0.52 -8.10
C SER A 30 7.03 1.28 -6.91
N VAL A 31 8.36 1.23 -6.77
CA VAL A 31 9.09 1.99 -5.72
C VAL A 31 8.67 3.46 -5.72
N LYS A 32 8.53 4.06 -6.91
CA LYS A 32 8.13 5.45 -7.09
C LYS A 32 6.76 5.74 -6.48
N ASN A 33 5.76 4.91 -6.78
CA ASN A 33 4.40 5.12 -6.30
C ASN A 33 4.29 4.88 -4.78
N VAL A 34 4.83 3.75 -4.31
CA VAL A 34 4.74 3.37 -2.89
C VAL A 34 5.53 4.33 -2.00
N LYS A 35 6.70 4.82 -2.44
CA LYS A 35 7.41 5.91 -1.73
C LYS A 35 6.63 7.22 -1.70
N GLY A 36 5.89 7.51 -2.76
CA GLY A 36 4.96 8.64 -2.80
C GLY A 36 3.86 8.51 -1.74
N TRP A 37 3.27 7.32 -1.60
CA TRP A 37 2.25 7.04 -0.60
C TRP A 37 2.83 7.05 0.82
N GLU A 38 4.02 6.47 1.04
CA GLU A 38 4.73 6.48 2.31
C GLU A 38 4.95 7.92 2.80
N LYS A 39 5.45 8.80 1.93
CA LYS A 39 5.69 10.21 2.25
C LYS A 39 4.40 10.92 2.64
N HIS A 40 3.35 10.80 1.81
CA HIS A 40 2.06 11.43 2.08
C HIS A 40 1.47 10.99 3.42
N ASN A 41 1.49 9.68 3.71
CA ASN A 41 0.93 9.15 4.95
C ASN A 41 1.74 9.58 6.19
N LYS A 42 3.08 9.67 6.09
CA LYS A 42 3.92 10.23 7.17
C LYS A 42 3.59 11.69 7.47
N GLU A 43 3.41 12.50 6.42
CA GLU A 43 3.04 13.91 6.56
C GLU A 43 1.65 14.05 7.20
N ARG A 44 0.68 13.26 6.74
CA ARG A 44 -0.69 13.26 7.27
C ARG A 44 -0.77 12.81 8.73
N VAL A 45 -0.05 11.76 9.11
CA VAL A 45 0.04 11.32 10.52
C VAL A 45 0.61 12.43 11.39
N LYS A 46 1.67 13.10 10.95
CA LYS A 46 2.28 14.22 11.69
C LYS A 46 1.28 15.38 11.86
N GLU A 47 0.57 15.74 10.80
CA GLU A 47 -0.45 16.79 10.82
C GLU A 47 -1.59 16.45 11.79
N LEU A 48 -2.13 15.24 11.72
CA LEU A 48 -3.25 14.81 12.57
C LEU A 48 -2.85 14.70 14.03
N LYS A 49 -1.69 14.11 14.35
CA LYS A 49 -1.19 14.04 15.73
C LYS A 49 -1.05 15.44 16.34
N TYR A 50 -0.61 16.42 15.55
CA TYR A 50 -0.54 17.81 16.01
C TYR A 50 -1.92 18.42 16.28
N LYS A 51 -2.91 18.16 15.41
CA LYS A 51 -4.30 18.60 15.60
C LYS A 51 -4.95 17.95 16.83
N ILE A 52 -4.89 16.62 16.94
CA ILE A 52 -5.48 15.83 18.04
C ILE A 52 -5.02 16.34 19.43
N ARG A 53 -3.74 16.71 19.56
CA ARG A 53 -3.17 17.24 20.82
C ARG A 53 -3.80 18.55 21.29
N ARG A 54 -4.44 19.31 20.40
CA ARG A 54 -5.06 20.61 20.67
C ARG A 54 -6.59 20.53 20.73
N MET A 55 -7.14 19.34 20.55
CA MET A 55 -8.57 19.12 20.52
C MET A 55 -9.07 18.58 21.86
N ASP A 56 -10.20 19.11 22.28
CA ASP A 56 -11.00 18.53 23.35
C ASP A 56 -11.54 17.15 22.93
N LYS A 57 -11.95 16.36 23.92
CA LYS A 57 -12.57 15.07 23.66
C LYS A 57 -13.87 15.28 22.89
N GLY A 58 -14.06 14.57 21.79
CA GLY A 58 -15.24 14.69 20.95
C GLY A 58 -15.18 13.77 19.74
N LYS A 59 -16.31 13.68 19.02
CA LYS A 59 -16.46 12.80 17.85
C LYS A 59 -15.38 13.04 16.79
N GLU A 60 -15.03 14.29 16.52
CA GLU A 60 -14.01 14.65 15.53
C GLU A 60 -12.61 14.15 15.95
N LYS A 61 -12.24 14.30 17.22
CA LYS A 61 -10.97 13.80 17.75
C LYS A 61 -10.86 12.29 17.57
N THR A 62 -11.92 11.55 17.89
CA THR A 62 -11.99 10.09 17.70
C THR A 62 -11.85 9.69 16.22
N LEU A 63 -12.43 10.47 15.29
CA LEU A 63 -12.25 10.21 13.86
C LEU A 63 -10.80 10.41 13.41
N PHE A 64 -10.13 11.46 13.90
CA PHE A 64 -8.71 11.67 13.60
C PHE A 64 -7.79 10.64 14.25
N GLU A 65 -8.09 10.20 15.47
CA GLU A 65 -7.35 9.11 16.13
C GLU A 65 -7.43 7.82 15.31
N ARG A 66 -8.64 7.45 14.86
CA ARG A 66 -8.83 6.30 13.95
C ARG A 66 -8.10 6.46 12.61
N GLU A 67 -8.11 7.67 12.03
CA GLU A 67 -7.37 7.93 10.79
C GLU A 67 -5.86 7.75 11.01
N VAL A 68 -5.32 8.21 12.14
CA VAL A 68 -3.91 8.01 12.51
C VAL A 68 -3.58 6.52 12.63
N GLU A 69 -4.36 5.75 13.39
CA GLU A 69 -4.15 4.31 13.58
C GLU A 69 -4.15 3.54 12.25
N ASN A 70 -5.12 3.84 11.38
CA ASN A 70 -5.20 3.25 10.05
C ASN A 70 -3.97 3.58 9.19
N ARG A 71 -3.51 4.84 9.21
CA ARG A 71 -2.35 5.26 8.42
C ARG A 71 -1.03 4.75 8.98
N GLU A 72 -0.90 4.61 10.30
CA GLU A 72 0.28 3.99 10.92
C GLU A 72 0.39 2.50 10.56
N THR A 73 -0.74 1.79 10.56
CA THR A 73 -0.81 0.40 10.09
C THR A 73 -0.41 0.30 8.61
N PHE A 74 -0.95 1.18 7.76
CA PHE A 74 -0.59 1.23 6.34
C PHE A 74 0.91 1.51 6.12
N LEU A 75 1.51 2.41 6.92
CA LEU A 75 2.95 2.67 6.88
C LEU A 75 3.78 1.44 7.29
N ALA A 76 3.35 0.69 8.31
CA ALA A 76 4.01 -0.56 8.70
C ALA A 76 3.93 -1.61 7.58
N ASN A 77 2.78 -1.73 6.92
CA ASN A 77 2.60 -2.61 5.77
C ASN A 77 3.48 -2.20 4.58
N ILE A 78 3.65 -0.90 4.32
CA ILE A 78 4.59 -0.40 3.30
C ILE A 78 6.03 -0.78 3.63
N VAL A 79 6.46 -0.66 4.89
CA VAL A 79 7.80 -1.08 5.32
C VAL A 79 7.98 -2.58 5.07
N ARG A 80 6.99 -3.39 5.44
CA ARG A 80 7.00 -4.84 5.20
C ARG A 80 7.01 -5.20 3.71
N TYR A 81 6.28 -4.46 2.88
CA TYR A 81 6.31 -4.62 1.42
C TYR A 81 7.70 -4.35 0.86
N PHE A 82 8.35 -3.26 1.30
CA PHE A 82 9.72 -2.98 0.89
C PHE A 82 10.71 -4.02 1.40
N ASP A 83 10.46 -4.67 2.52
CA ASP A 83 11.34 -5.72 3.05
C ASP A 83 11.15 -7.06 2.31
N THR A 84 9.90 -7.43 1.97
CA THR A 84 9.55 -8.80 1.57
C THR A 84 8.95 -8.95 0.17
N SER A 85 8.77 -7.86 -0.57
CA SER A 85 8.01 -7.78 -1.83
C SER A 85 6.52 -8.19 -1.76
N VAL A 86 6.03 -8.59 -0.58
CA VAL A 86 4.63 -9.00 -0.37
C VAL A 86 3.76 -7.80 0.02
N TRP A 87 2.73 -7.53 -0.78
CA TRP A 87 1.69 -6.55 -0.44
C TRP A 87 0.65 -7.20 0.48
N LEU A 88 0.62 -6.76 1.74
CA LEU A 88 -0.24 -7.34 2.78
C LEU A 88 -1.61 -6.67 2.92
N ASP A 89 -1.82 -5.56 2.23
CA ASP A 89 -2.98 -4.70 2.44
C ASP A 89 -4.07 -4.97 1.40
N LEU A 90 -5.34 -4.98 1.84
CA LEU A 90 -6.48 -5.09 0.92
C LEU A 90 -6.74 -3.80 0.16
N PHE A 91 -6.07 -2.72 0.53
CA PHE A 91 -6.21 -1.41 -0.09
C PHE A 91 -4.88 -0.89 -0.60
N TYR A 92 -4.91 0.00 -1.60
CA TYR A 92 -3.73 0.68 -2.11
C TYR A 92 -4.05 2.09 -2.61
N GLY A 93 -2.99 2.84 -2.89
CA GLY A 93 -3.09 4.24 -3.29
C GLY A 93 -2.74 5.20 -2.15
N LYS A 94 -2.63 6.48 -2.51
CA LYS A 94 -2.23 7.56 -1.61
C LYS A 94 -3.11 7.63 -0.35
N ASP A 95 -4.41 7.44 -0.51
CA ASP A 95 -5.41 7.49 0.56
C ASP A 95 -6.15 6.14 0.71
N GLN A 96 -5.50 5.03 0.34
CA GLN A 96 -6.07 3.67 0.40
C GLN A 96 -7.42 3.55 -0.37
N GLN A 97 -7.59 4.34 -1.42
CA GLN A 97 -8.86 4.48 -2.13
C GLN A 97 -9.19 3.33 -3.09
N HIS A 98 -8.19 2.50 -3.41
CA HIS A 98 -8.36 1.35 -4.31
C HIS A 98 -8.33 0.04 -3.53
N LYS A 99 -9.01 -0.98 -4.05
CA LYS A 99 -9.06 -2.32 -3.45
C LYS A 99 -8.19 -3.30 -4.23
N ALA A 100 -7.31 -4.00 -3.53
CA ALA A 100 -6.67 -5.20 -4.04
C ALA A 100 -7.73 -6.28 -4.29
N ARG A 101 -7.54 -7.06 -5.35
CA ARG A 101 -8.43 -8.17 -5.70
C ARG A 101 -7.63 -9.45 -5.79
N TYR A 102 -8.22 -10.52 -5.31
CA TYR A 102 -7.68 -11.86 -5.51
C TYR A 102 -8.12 -12.38 -6.87
N ARG A 103 -7.22 -13.09 -7.54
CA ARG A 103 -7.50 -13.84 -8.76
C ARG A 103 -7.01 -15.27 -8.57
N THR A 104 -7.86 -16.23 -8.93
CA THR A 104 -7.48 -17.64 -8.96
C THR A 104 -6.45 -17.87 -10.08
N ILE A 105 -5.27 -18.38 -9.72
CA ILE A 105 -4.18 -18.68 -10.65
C ILE A 105 -4.12 -20.17 -11.02
N ALA A 106 -4.65 -21.04 -10.17
CA ALA A 106 -4.76 -22.47 -10.38
C ALA A 106 -6.09 -22.96 -9.80
N TYR A 107 -6.88 -23.68 -10.59
CA TYR A 107 -8.13 -24.26 -10.14
C TYR A 107 -7.87 -25.62 -9.47
N ALA A 108 -8.73 -25.98 -8.52
CA ALA A 108 -8.80 -27.34 -8.03
C ALA A 108 -9.67 -28.16 -9.00
N TYR A 109 -9.25 -29.38 -9.30
CA TYR A 109 -9.98 -30.31 -10.14
C TYR A 109 -10.41 -31.53 -9.33
N ASP A 110 -11.53 -32.16 -9.70
CA ASP A 110 -11.92 -33.48 -9.18
C ASP A 110 -11.25 -34.61 -9.97
N ASP A 111 -11.54 -35.84 -9.56
CA ASP A 111 -10.95 -37.05 -10.15
C ASP A 111 -11.39 -37.27 -11.61
N GLU A 112 -12.50 -36.63 -12.02
CA GLU A 112 -13.02 -36.63 -13.39
C GLU A 112 -12.47 -35.47 -14.23
N GLY A 113 -11.67 -34.57 -13.63
CA GLY A 113 -11.02 -33.45 -14.30
C GLY A 113 -11.90 -32.20 -14.45
N PHE A 114 -13.03 -32.11 -13.75
CA PHE A 114 -13.85 -30.90 -13.70
C PHE A 114 -13.35 -29.93 -12.64
N ILE A 115 -13.47 -28.63 -12.91
CA ILE A 115 -13.13 -27.59 -11.93
C ILE A 115 -14.08 -27.74 -10.75
N LYS A 116 -13.51 -27.92 -9.56
CA LYS A 116 -14.25 -27.81 -8.31
C LYS A 116 -14.70 -26.37 -8.13
N THR A 117 -15.99 -26.15 -8.26
CA THR A 117 -16.62 -24.88 -7.91
C THR A 117 -17.16 -24.99 -6.49
N SER A 118 -17.10 -23.90 -5.73
CA SER A 118 -17.92 -23.79 -4.52
C SER A 118 -19.37 -23.62 -4.99
N GLN A 119 -20.19 -24.66 -4.87
CA GLN A 119 -21.64 -24.48 -5.00
C GLN A 119 -22.16 -23.81 -3.73
N ASP A 120 -22.27 -22.48 -3.75
CA ASP A 120 -23.04 -21.66 -2.81
C ASP A 120 -23.56 -20.49 -3.67
N GLY A 121 -24.86 -20.24 -3.86
CA GLY A 121 -25.88 -19.93 -2.87
C GLY A 121 -26.47 -18.56 -3.23
#